data_AF-A0A812N7P0-F1
#
_entry.id   AF-A0A812N7P0-F1
#
_cell.length_a   1.000
_cell.length_b   1.000
_cell.length_c   1.000
_cell.angle_alpha   90.00
_cell.angle_beta   90.00
_cell.angle_gamma   90.00
#
_symmetry.space_group_name_H-M   'P 1'
#
loop_
_entity.id
_entity.type
_entity.pdbx_description
1 polymer ?
#
loop_
_entity_poly.entity_id
_entity_poly.type
_entity_poly.pdbx_seq_one_letter_code
_entity_poly.pdbx_strand_id
1 'polypeptide(L)'
;EINLGDRKPVLGPIQTFFETQNGFEGLNIDTNVTWLCDGKIILRIGAVEIGIENFSLKGSVHLRLRPLLETLPVVGGMQITMLSPPMTHWTFTGGLALGLKMDIVTR
;
A
#
# COMPACT_ATOMS: atom_id res chain seq x y z
N GLU A 1 -0.60 18.60 -2.39
CA GLU A 1 -0.79 17.95 -3.70
C GLU A 1 -0.32 16.51 -3.61
N ILE A 2 -1.05 15.57 -4.20
CA ILE A 2 -0.69 14.16 -4.22
C ILE A 2 -0.64 13.71 -5.67
N ASN A 3 0.56 13.40 -6.16
CA ASN A 3 0.77 12.78 -7.46
C ASN A 3 1.54 11.47 -7.24
N LEU A 4 1.00 10.34 -7.70
CA LEU A 4 1.58 9.02 -7.49
C LEU A 4 2.35 8.51 -8.73
N GLY A 5 2.51 9.35 -9.74
CA GLY A 5 3.20 9.04 -10.98
C GLY A 5 2.44 8.04 -11.85
N ASP A 6 3.12 7.54 -12.87
CA ASP A 6 2.56 6.62 -13.87
C ASP A 6 3.02 5.18 -13.66
N ARG A 7 4.06 4.96 -12.84
CA ARG A 7 4.56 3.61 -12.59
C ARG A 7 3.62 2.84 -11.68
N LYS A 8 3.00 1.81 -12.25
CA LYS A 8 2.08 0.91 -11.54
C LYS A 8 2.83 -0.03 -10.59
N PRO A 9 2.22 -0.43 -9.46
CA PRO A 9 2.75 -1.50 -8.62
C PRO A 9 2.77 -2.84 -9.39
N VAL A 10 3.79 -3.65 -9.12
CA VAL A 10 3.91 -5.02 -9.62
C VAL A 10 3.41 -5.97 -8.55
N LEU A 11 2.48 -6.84 -8.92
CA LEU A 11 1.96 -7.89 -8.07
C LEU A 11 2.53 -9.24 -8.50
N GLY A 12 2.83 -10.11 -7.53
CA GLY A 12 3.20 -11.49 -7.83
C GLY A 12 4.32 -12.04 -6.94
N PRO A 13 4.39 -13.36 -6.74
CA PRO A 13 3.44 -14.38 -7.22
C PRO A 13 2.06 -14.25 -6.55
N ILE A 14 1.04 -14.88 -7.12
CA ILE A 14 -0.33 -14.90 -6.59
C ILE A 14 -0.63 -16.32 -6.12
N GLN A 15 -1.15 -16.45 -4.91
CA GLN A 15 -1.65 -17.69 -4.33
C GLN A 15 -3.09 -17.48 -3.90
N THR A 16 -3.93 -18.48 -4.12
CA THR A 16 -5.36 -18.40 -3.81
C THR A 16 -5.82 -19.64 -3.05
N PHE A 17 -6.70 -19.45 -2.08
CA PHE A 17 -7.28 -20.55 -1.32
C PHE A 17 -8.66 -20.18 -0.78
N PHE A 18 -9.53 -21.18 -0.66
CA PHE A 18 -10.84 -21.01 -0.05
C PHE A 18 -10.77 -21.21 1.45
N GLU A 19 -11.58 -20.47 2.19
CA GLU A 19 -11.68 -20.59 3.63
C GLU A 19 -13.07 -20.16 4.10
N THR A 20 -13.58 -20.78 5.16
CA THR A 20 -14.83 -20.39 5.83
C THR A 20 -14.52 -19.77 7.18
N GLN A 21 -15.07 -18.58 7.47
CA GLN A 21 -14.93 -17.92 8.77
C GLN A 21 -16.27 -17.34 9.21
N ASN A 22 -16.62 -17.53 10.48
CA ASN A 22 -17.90 -17.09 11.06
C ASN A 22 -19.12 -17.57 10.24
N GLY A 23 -19.03 -18.75 9.65
CA GLY A 23 -20.10 -19.34 8.83
C GLY A 23 -20.19 -18.83 7.38
N PHE A 24 -19.28 -17.95 6.94
CA PHE A 24 -19.27 -17.42 5.59
C PHE A 24 -18.08 -17.93 4.77
N GLU A 25 -18.35 -18.51 3.61
CA GLU A 25 -17.34 -18.89 2.63
C GLU A 25 -16.67 -17.64 2.05
N GLY A 26 -15.37 -17.76 1.74
CA GLY A 26 -14.57 -16.69 1.18
C GLY A 26 -13.41 -17.20 0.34
N LEU A 27 -12.95 -16.35 -0.57
CA LEU A 27 -11.72 -16.54 -1.34
C LEU A 27 -10.63 -15.64 -0.76
N ASN A 28 -9.51 -16.24 -0.35
CA ASN A 28 -8.31 -15.53 0.03
C ASN A 28 -7.33 -15.49 -1.14
N ILE A 29 -6.64 -14.37 -1.29
CA ILE A 29 -5.62 -14.14 -2.31
C ILE A 29 -4.40 -13.53 -1.61
N ASP A 30 -3.31 -14.28 -1.59
CA ASP A 30 -2.02 -13.81 -1.11
C ASP A 30 -1.14 -13.42 -2.29
N THR A 31 -0.54 -12.24 -2.23
CA THR A 31 0.40 -11.81 -3.26
C THR A 31 1.46 -10.88 -2.72
N ASN A 32 2.64 -10.85 -3.33
CA ASN A 32 3.60 -9.79 -3.03
C ASN A 32 3.29 -8.56 -3.87
N VAL A 33 3.54 -7.39 -3.28
CA VAL A 33 3.50 -6.10 -3.96
C VAL A 33 4.88 -5.48 -3.94
N THR A 34 5.34 -4.99 -5.08
CA THR A 34 6.50 -4.10 -5.19
C THR A 34 6.09 -2.86 -5.98
N TRP A 35 6.27 -1.70 -5.38
CA TRP A 35 5.94 -0.43 -6.00
C TRP A 35 7.10 0.53 -5.85
N LEU A 36 7.56 1.04 -7.00
CA LEU A 36 8.55 2.10 -7.07
C LEU A 36 7.84 3.32 -7.64
N CYS A 37 7.30 4.18 -6.78
CA CYS A 37 6.55 5.35 -7.17
C CYS A 37 7.48 6.40 -7.78
N ASP A 38 7.14 6.90 -8.97
CA ASP A 38 7.81 8.00 -9.66
C ASP A 38 7.07 9.33 -9.50
N GLY A 39 6.04 9.35 -8.65
CA GLY A 39 5.30 10.54 -8.26
C GLY A 39 5.96 11.33 -7.13
N LYS A 40 5.28 12.41 -6.74
CA LYS A 40 5.66 13.30 -5.65
C LYS A 40 4.44 13.68 -4.83
N ILE A 41 4.61 13.65 -3.51
CA ILE A 41 3.61 14.15 -2.56
C ILE A 41 4.13 15.46 -1.99
N ILE A 42 3.33 16.52 -2.04
CA ILE A 42 3.68 17.85 -1.54
C ILE A 42 2.70 18.25 -0.44
N LEU A 43 3.23 18.54 0.74
CA LEU A 43 2.53 19.09 1.89
C LEU A 43 2.92 20.55 2.05
N ARG A 44 1.91 21.43 2.13
CA ARG A 44 2.11 22.87 2.36
C ARG A 44 1.54 23.23 3.73
N ILE A 45 2.37 23.79 4.60
CA ILE A 45 2.00 24.28 5.94
C ILE A 45 2.43 25.74 6.04
N GLY A 46 1.49 26.66 5.85
CA GLY A 46 1.81 28.10 5.78
C GLY A 46 2.74 28.41 4.60
N ALA A 47 3.88 29.04 4.89
CA ALA A 47 4.93 29.34 3.89
C ALA A 47 5.92 28.18 3.65
N VAL A 48 5.80 27.08 4.39
CA VAL A 48 6.70 25.93 4.30
C VAL A 48 6.11 24.90 3.33
N GLU A 49 6.93 24.45 2.39
CA GLU A 49 6.63 23.33 1.49
C GLU A 49 7.57 22.15 1.80
N ILE A 50 6.97 20.98 2.03
CA ILE A 50 7.66 19.71 2.28
C ILE A 50 7.21 18.72 1.20
N GLY A 51 8.16 18.10 0.52
CA GLY A 51 7.94 17.06 -0.47
C GLY A 51 8.33 15.68 0.03
N ILE A 52 7.68 14.65 -0.49
CA ILE A 52 8.09 13.25 -0.41
C ILE A 52 8.27 12.76 -1.84
N GLU A 53 9.45 12.23 -2.12
CA GLU A 53 9.88 11.71 -3.43
C GLU A 53 10.48 10.31 -3.26
N ASN A 54 10.66 9.60 -4.37
CA ASN A 54 11.28 8.27 -4.41
C ASN A 54 10.61 7.27 -3.45
N PHE A 55 9.28 7.34 -3.32
CA PHE A 55 8.55 6.41 -2.47
C PHE A 55 8.64 4.99 -3.05
N SER A 56 9.06 4.04 -2.23
CA SER A 56 8.97 2.62 -2.56
C SER A 56 8.28 1.85 -1.46
N LEU A 57 7.54 0.82 -1.87
CA LEU A 57 6.80 -0.09 -1.01
C LEU A 57 7.05 -1.51 -1.50
N LYS A 58 7.48 -2.39 -0.60
CA LYS A 58 7.62 -3.83 -0.86
C LYS A 58 7.06 -4.63 0.31
N GLY A 59 6.17 -5.58 0.04
CA GLY A 59 5.58 -6.40 1.09
C GLY A 59 4.68 -7.49 0.55
N SER A 60 4.03 -8.20 1.47
CA SER A 60 3.06 -9.26 1.16
C SER A 60 1.66 -8.81 1.55
N VAL A 61 0.74 -8.88 0.61
CA VAL A 61 -0.67 -8.49 0.73
C VAL A 61 -1.52 -9.74 0.83
N HIS A 62 -2.48 -9.72 1.76
CA HIS A 62 -3.56 -10.69 1.88
C HIS A 62 -4.88 -9.99 1.58
N LEU A 63 -5.54 -10.43 0.52
CA LEU A 63 -6.89 -10.01 0.14
C LEU A 63 -7.87 -11.09 0.55
N ARG A 64 -8.98 -10.68 1.17
CA ARG A 64 -10.04 -11.56 1.63
C ARG A 64 -11.36 -11.12 1.02
N LEU A 65 -11.95 -11.99 0.20
CA LEU A 65 -13.21 -11.79 -0.50
C LEU A 65 -14.28 -12.61 0.22
N ARG A 66 -15.07 -11.98 1.10
CA ARG A 66 -16.05 -12.64 1.98
C ARG A 66 -17.17 -11.65 2.38
N PRO A 67 -18.45 -12.09 2.43
CA PRO A 67 -18.96 -13.41 2.04
C PRO A 67 -19.02 -13.58 0.52
N LEU A 68 -18.94 -14.82 0.04
CA LEU A 68 -19.35 -15.14 -1.33
C LEU A 68 -20.88 -15.16 -1.42
N LEU A 69 -21.44 -14.59 -2.49
CA LEU A 69 -22.88 -14.46 -2.73
C LEU A 69 -23.31 -15.32 -3.92
N GLU A 70 -24.53 -15.84 -3.87
CA GLU A 70 -25.12 -16.63 -4.98
C GLU A 70 -25.66 -15.76 -6.13
N THR A 71 -25.68 -14.43 -5.95
CA THR A 71 -26.15 -13.45 -6.94
C THR A 71 -25.07 -12.41 -7.20
N LEU A 72 -25.19 -11.68 -8.32
CA LEU A 72 -24.23 -10.62 -8.65
C LEU A 72 -24.45 -9.38 -7.76
N PRO A 73 -23.36 -8.73 -7.27
CA PRO A 73 -21.95 -9.14 -7.38
C PRO A 73 -21.62 -10.35 -6.47
N VAL A 74 -20.84 -11.32 -6.96
CA VAL A 74 -20.54 -12.59 -6.27
C VAL A 74 -19.71 -12.46 -4.98
N VAL A 75 -19.25 -11.25 -4.64
CA VAL A 75 -18.48 -10.96 -3.43
C VAL A 75 -19.21 -9.84 -2.67
N GLY A 76 -19.63 -10.13 -1.44
CA GLY A 76 -20.30 -9.17 -0.56
C GLY A 76 -19.35 -8.19 0.16
N GLY A 77 -18.06 -8.53 0.24
CA GLY A 77 -17.06 -7.68 0.89
C GLY A 77 -15.62 -8.04 0.50
N MET A 78 -14.75 -7.03 0.52
CA MET A 78 -13.32 -7.19 0.28
C MET A 78 -12.53 -6.51 1.40
N GLN A 79 -11.54 -7.22 1.94
CA GLN A 79 -10.56 -6.69 2.87
C GLN A 79 -9.16 -6.84 2.27
N ILE A 80 -8.35 -5.79 2.37
CA ILE A 80 -6.96 -5.79 1.91
C ILE A 80 -6.08 -5.51 3.12
N THR A 81 -5.11 -6.37 3.38
CA THR A 81 -4.20 -6.26 4.53
C THR A 81 -2.78 -6.59 4.13
N MET A 82 -1.81 -6.04 4.86
CA MET A 82 -0.42 -6.49 4.77
C MET A 82 -0.21 -7.64 5.75
N LEU A 83 0.38 -8.75 5.32
CA LEU A 83 0.68 -9.91 6.17
C LEU A 83 1.74 -9.59 7.24
N SER A 84 2.60 -8.62 6.94
CA SER A 84 3.62 -8.08 7.82
C SER A 84 3.84 -6.59 7.49
N PRO A 85 4.46 -5.80 8.39
CA PRO A 85 4.82 -4.42 8.06
C PRO A 85 5.62 -4.37 6.75
N PRO A 86 5.15 -3.60 5.74
CA PRO A 86 5.85 -3.54 4.46
C PRO A 86 7.15 -2.75 4.61
N MET A 87 8.17 -3.14 3.84
CA MET A 87 9.36 -2.33 3.68
C MET A 87 8.98 -1.07 2.89
N THR A 88 9.31 0.09 3.44
CA THR A 88 9.05 1.38 2.81
C THR A 88 10.29 2.25 2.83
N HIS A 89 10.47 3.04 1.78
CA HIS A 89 11.55 4.01 1.68
C HIS A 89 11.03 5.25 0.97
N TRP A 90 11.51 6.43 1.37
CA TRP A 90 11.18 7.70 0.73
C TRP A 90 12.25 8.74 1.07
N THR A 91 12.28 9.82 0.29
CA THR A 91 13.16 10.97 0.50
C THR A 91 12.31 12.21 0.75
N PHE A 92 12.62 12.95 1.81
CA PHE A 92 12.00 14.26 2.05
C PHE A 92 12.72 15.37 1.26
N THR A 93 11.95 16.28 0.66
CA THR A 93 12.45 17.48 -0.02
C THR A 93 11.82 18.75 0.58
N GLY A 94 12.46 19.92 0.41
CA GLY A 94 11.93 21.21 0.91
C GLY A 94 12.80 21.94 1.94
N GLY A 95 12.44 23.18 2.27
CA GLY A 95 13.30 24.16 2.97
C GLY A 95 13.72 23.79 4.41
N LEU A 96 13.02 22.85 5.06
CA LEU A 96 13.40 22.31 6.38
C LEU A 96 14.15 20.97 6.29
N ALA A 97 14.15 20.29 5.13
CA ALA A 97 14.81 18.99 4.95
C ALA A 97 16.34 19.08 5.02
N LEU A 98 16.92 20.27 4.77
CA LEU A 98 18.36 20.52 4.96
C LEU A 98 18.78 20.61 6.45
N GLY A 99 17.85 20.91 7.37
CA GLY A 99 18.10 20.96 8.81
C GLY A 99 17.74 19.66 9.56
N LEU A 100 16.95 18.79 8.93
CA LEU A 100 16.42 17.55 9.51
C LEU A 100 16.83 16.34 8.66
N LYS A 101 18.14 16.11 8.48
CA LYS A 101 18.66 14.73 8.33
C LYS A 101 18.38 13.95 9.64
N MET A 102 17.13 13.93 10.09
CA MET A 102 16.71 13.16 11.24
C MET A 102 16.33 11.78 10.73
N ASP A 103 17.18 10.83 11.11
CA ASP A 103 16.92 9.40 11.11
C ASP A 103 15.55 9.10 11.71
N ILE A 104 14.53 9.01 10.87
CA ILE A 104 13.35 8.22 11.20
C ILE A 104 13.65 6.83 10.64
N VAL A 105 14.45 6.08 11.40
CA VAL A 105 14.54 4.63 11.29
C VAL A 105 13.22 4.10 11.81
N THR A 106 12.29 3.79 10.90
CA THR A 106 11.08 3.06 11.25
C THR A 106 11.50 1.66 11.68
N ARG A 107 11.31 1.36 12.97
CA ARG A 107 11.61 0.07 13.59
C ARG A 107 10.44 -0.90 13.43
#